data_AF-A0A0W0VZV5-F1
#
_entry.id   AF-A0A0W0VZV5-F1
#
_cell.length_a   1.000
_cell.length_b   1.000
_cell.length_c   1.000
_cell.angle_alpha   90.00
_cell.angle_beta   90.00
_cell.angle_gamma   90.00
#
_symmetry.space_group_name_H-M   'P 1'
#
loop_
_entity.id
_entity.type
_entity.pdbx_description
1 polymer ?
#
loop_
_entity_poly.entity_id
_entity_poly.type
_entity_poly.pdbx_seq_one_letter_code
_entity_poly.pdbx_strand_id
1 'polypeptide(L)'
;MGEGQSEKTSTFINAVDKDLHDNILRLDQKLKGFLTEITVKLEGIETDGLGLKEERKEQLILLKYEIKKAINGIENLVNMVLEEGITGSQFTEMNRENLDALRQAFKQSIEKISKMREEF
;
A
#
# COMPACT_ATOMS: atom_id res chain seq x y z
N MET A 1 -33.85 15.19 26.26
CA MET A 1 -32.82 14.15 26.12
C MET A 1 -32.48 14.12 24.64
N GLY A 2 -31.41 14.81 24.23
CA GLY A 2 -30.95 14.76 22.84
C GLY A 2 -30.15 13.50 22.65
N GLU A 3 -30.61 12.62 21.78
CA GLU A 3 -29.87 11.44 21.36
C GLU A 3 -28.52 11.91 20.82
N GLY A 4 -27.43 11.48 21.48
CA GLY A 4 -26.08 11.66 20.96
C GLY A 4 -26.00 10.92 19.63
N GLN A 5 -26.05 11.67 18.53
CA GLN A 5 -25.67 11.15 17.24
C GLN A 5 -24.23 10.66 17.39
N SER A 6 -24.05 9.34 17.42
CA SER A 6 -22.74 8.72 17.29
C SER A 6 -22.22 9.13 15.92
N GLU A 7 -21.40 10.18 15.90
CA GLU A 7 -20.58 10.51 14.74
C GLU A 7 -19.73 9.28 14.47
N LYS A 8 -20.13 8.47 13.49
CA LYS A 8 -19.34 7.33 13.05
C LYS A 8 -18.05 7.90 12.51
N THR A 9 -16.96 7.69 13.25
CA THR A 9 -15.60 8.01 12.82
C THR A 9 -15.36 7.30 11.48
N SER A 10 -15.22 8.10 10.40
CA SER A 10 -14.95 7.57 9.07
C SER A 10 -13.46 7.31 8.95
N THR A 11 -13.08 6.17 8.38
CA THR A 11 -11.69 5.95 7.98
C THR A 11 -11.43 6.56 6.60
N PHE A 12 -10.18 6.88 6.31
CA PHE A 12 -9.73 7.42 5.02
C PHE A 12 -10.21 6.56 3.86
N ILE A 13 -10.04 5.24 3.95
CA ILE A 13 -10.40 4.33 2.85
C ILE A 13 -11.90 4.33 2.53
N ASN A 14 -12.75 4.62 3.52
CA ASN A 14 -14.20 4.72 3.34
C ASN A 14 -14.66 6.09 2.85
N ALA A 15 -13.78 7.09 2.92
CA ALA A 15 -14.08 8.47 2.55
C ALA A 15 -13.66 8.83 1.12
N VAL A 16 -12.71 8.10 0.54
CA VAL A 16 -12.20 8.35 -0.82
C VAL A 16 -13.13 7.80 -1.90
N ASP A 17 -12.96 8.30 -3.13
CA ASP A 17 -13.67 7.76 -4.28
C ASP A 17 -13.26 6.31 -4.61
N LYS A 18 -14.15 5.62 -5.33
CA LYS A 18 -13.97 4.22 -5.68
C LYS A 18 -12.68 3.93 -6.46
N ASP A 19 -12.25 4.82 -7.35
CA ASP A 19 -11.04 4.58 -8.15
C ASP A 19 -9.79 4.64 -7.25
N LEU A 20 -9.69 5.65 -6.38
CA LEU A 20 -8.60 5.71 -5.41
C LEU A 20 -8.63 4.52 -4.43
N HIS A 21 -9.80 4.18 -3.89
CA HIS A 21 -10.00 3.00 -3.05
C HIS A 21 -9.47 1.72 -3.72
N ASP A 22 -9.93 1.44 -4.94
CA ASP A 22 -9.57 0.21 -5.65
C ASP A 22 -8.08 0.18 -6.01
N ASN A 23 -7.47 1.33 -6.33
CA ASN A 23 -6.04 1.43 -6.60
C ASN A 23 -5.19 1.20 -5.35
N ILE A 24 -5.62 1.68 -4.17
CA ILE A 24 -4.93 1.41 -2.90
C ILE A 24 -4.92 -0.09 -2.61
N LEU A 25 -6.08 -0.74 -2.67
CA LEU A 25 -6.20 -2.19 -2.41
C LEU A 25 -5.42 -3.02 -3.43
N ARG A 26 -5.46 -2.62 -4.71
CA ARG A 26 -4.69 -3.30 -5.76
C ARG A 26 -3.19 -3.18 -5.55
N LEU A 27 -2.71 -2.02 -5.11
CA LEU A 27 -1.29 -1.82 -4.79
C LEU A 27 -0.88 -2.69 -3.61
N ASP A 28 -1.66 -2.69 -2.53
CA ASP A 28 -1.42 -3.54 -1.35
C ASP A 28 -1.32 -5.02 -1.72
N GLN A 29 -2.29 -5.53 -2.48
CA GLN A 29 -2.28 -6.93 -2.94
C GLN A 29 -1.06 -7.25 -3.81
N LYS A 30 -0.67 -6.35 -4.72
CA LYS A 30 0.53 -6.54 -5.56
C LYS A 30 1.81 -6.56 -4.73
N LEU A 31 1.94 -5.66 -3.77
CA LEU A 31 3.08 -5.64 -2.86
C LEU A 31 3.15 -6.90 -2.00
N LYS A 32 2.02 -7.37 -1.47
CA LYS A 32 1.93 -8.64 -0.71
C LYS A 32 2.33 -9.84 -1.56
N GLY A 33 1.84 -9.92 -2.81
CA GLY A 33 2.26 -10.96 -3.75
C GLY A 33 3.76 -10.92 -4.03
N PHE A 34 4.30 -9.72 -4.29
CA PHE A 34 5.74 -9.56 -4.55
C PHE A 34 6.60 -9.92 -3.34
N LEU A 35 6.15 -9.57 -2.13
CA LEU A 35 6.80 -9.94 -0.87
C LEU A 35 6.88 -11.47 -0.69
N THR A 36 5.82 -12.19 -1.05
CA THR A 36 5.80 -13.66 -1.03
C THR A 36 6.81 -14.22 -2.02
N GLU A 37 6.83 -13.73 -3.26
CA GLU A 37 7.79 -14.18 -4.29
C GLU A 37 9.24 -13.96 -3.86
N ILE A 38 9.58 -12.79 -3.32
CA ILE A 38 10.93 -12.49 -2.81
C ILE A 38 11.30 -13.40 -1.64
N THR A 39 10.35 -13.70 -0.76
CA THR A 39 10.60 -14.57 0.40
C THR A 39 10.92 -16.00 -0.06
N VAL A 40 10.17 -16.54 -1.02
CA VAL A 40 10.46 -17.86 -1.60
C VAL A 40 11.84 -17.88 -2.29
N LYS A 41 12.19 -16.83 -3.04
CA LYS A 41 13.51 -16.72 -3.68
C LYS A 41 14.65 -16.67 -2.66
N LEU A 42 14.48 -15.98 -1.54
CA LEU A 42 15.45 -15.95 -0.44
C LEU A 42 15.64 -17.33 0.20
N GLU A 43 14.55 -18.04 0.50
CA GLU A 43 14.59 -19.40 1.07
C GLU A 43 15.30 -20.39 0.13
N GLY A 44 15.08 -20.27 -1.19
CA GLY A 44 15.79 -21.05 -2.19
C GLY A 44 17.30 -20.80 -2.21
N ILE A 45 17.73 -19.55 -2.06
CA ILE A 45 19.16 -19.21 -1.98
C ILE A 45 19.82 -19.80 -0.74
N GLU A 46 19.12 -19.78 0.40
CA GLU A 46 19.64 -20.33 1.67
C GLU A 46 19.77 -21.85 1.65
N THR A 47 18.93 -22.55 0.88
CA THR A 47 18.94 -24.01 0.75
C THR A 47 19.96 -24.53 -0.27
N ASP A 48 20.26 -23.76 -1.33
CA ASP A 48 21.16 -24.20 -2.41
C ASP A 48 22.66 -24.09 -2.06
N GLY A 49 23.06 -23.43 -0.97
CA GLY A 49 24.44 -23.41 -0.47
C GLY A 49 25.52 -22.82 -1.40
N LEU A 50 25.11 -22.23 -2.54
CA LEU A 50 26.02 -21.67 -3.54
C LEU A 50 26.48 -20.27 -3.09
N GLY A 51 27.71 -20.19 -2.57
CA GLY A 51 28.39 -18.94 -2.15
C GLY A 51 28.62 -17.89 -3.25
N LEU A 52 27.93 -17.97 -4.39
CA LEU A 52 28.00 -17.06 -5.54
C LEU A 52 26.83 -16.08 -5.63
N LYS A 53 26.01 -15.93 -4.58
CA LYS A 53 24.79 -15.09 -4.63
C LYS A 53 24.63 -14.11 -3.47
N GLU A 54 25.69 -13.78 -2.74
CA GLU A 54 25.56 -12.90 -1.56
C GLU A 54 25.04 -11.51 -1.94
N GLU A 55 25.55 -10.92 -3.03
CA GLU A 55 25.04 -9.64 -3.53
C GLU A 55 23.56 -9.71 -3.95
N ARG A 56 23.15 -10.80 -4.62
CA ARG A 56 21.74 -11.00 -4.99
C ARG A 56 20.86 -11.20 -3.76
N LYS A 57 21.36 -11.91 -2.75
CA LYS A 57 20.68 -12.11 -1.46
C LYS A 57 20.49 -10.78 -0.74
N GLU A 58 21.53 -9.95 -0.65
CA GLU A 58 21.46 -8.62 -0.05
C GLU A 58 20.45 -7.72 -0.77
N GLN A 59 20.47 -7.70 -2.11
CA GLN A 59 19.48 -6.97 -2.92
C GLN A 59 18.05 -7.42 -2.62
N LEU A 60 17.81 -8.74 -2.51
CA LEU A 60 16.51 -9.31 -2.17
C LEU A 60 16.06 -8.94 -0.75
N ILE A 61 16.99 -8.92 0.21
CA ILE A 61 16.71 -8.50 1.60
C ILE A 61 16.32 -7.02 1.65
N LEU A 62 17.07 -6.16 0.96
CA LEU A 62 16.76 -4.73 0.87
C LEU A 62 15.39 -4.50 0.22
N LEU A 63 15.11 -5.17 -0.89
CA LEU A 63 13.83 -5.06 -1.57
C LEU A 63 12.67 -5.56 -0.69
N LYS A 64 12.86 -6.68 0.01
CA LYS A 64 11.90 -7.21 0.99
C LYS A 64 11.59 -6.19 2.09
N TYR A 65 12.61 -5.50 2.59
CA TYR A 65 12.43 -4.46 3.61
C TYR A 65 11.64 -3.26 3.09
N GLU A 66 11.98 -2.73 1.91
CA GLU A 66 11.26 -1.60 1.33
C GLU A 66 9.80 -1.94 0.99
N ILE A 67 9.53 -3.15 0.49
CA ILE A 67 8.15 -3.60 0.23
C ILE A 67 7.35 -3.70 1.52
N LYS A 68 7.93 -4.24 2.61
CA LYS A 68 7.26 -4.28 3.92
C LYS A 68 6.93 -2.87 4.43
N LYS A 69 7.86 -1.92 4.27
CA LYS A 69 7.64 -0.53 4.63
C LYS A 69 6.50 0.10 3.82
N ALA A 70 6.44 -0.19 2.53
CA ALA A 70 5.35 0.27 1.66
C ALA A 70 4.00 -0.30 2.07
N ILE A 71 3.91 -1.61 2.37
CA ILE A 71 2.69 -2.26 2.87
C ILE A 71 2.23 -1.60 4.18
N ASN A 72 3.13 -1.45 5.14
CA ASN A 72 2.82 -0.79 6.42
C ASN A 72 2.33 0.66 6.20
N GLY A 73 2.91 1.38 5.24
CA GLY A 73 2.46 2.72 4.88
C GLY A 73 1.03 2.75 4.36
N ILE A 74 0.66 1.78 3.50
CA ILE A 74 -0.70 1.62 3.01
C ILE A 74 -1.65 1.25 4.15
N GLU A 75 -1.27 0.31 5.00
CA GLU A 75 -2.07 -0.12 6.15
C GLU A 75 -2.33 1.04 7.12
N ASN A 76 -1.33 1.90 7.36
CA ASN A 76 -1.51 3.10 8.16
C ASN A 76 -2.44 4.11 7.48
N LEU A 77 -2.33 4.29 6.16
CA LEU A 77 -3.17 5.19 5.40
C LEU A 77 -4.65 4.75 5.41
N VAL A 78 -4.93 3.47 5.17
CA VAL A 78 -6.31 2.97 5.12
C VAL A 78 -7.00 3.00 6.48
N ASN A 79 -6.24 2.80 7.56
CA ASN A 79 -6.74 2.83 8.93
C ASN A 79 -6.72 4.23 9.55
N MET A 80 -6.30 5.25 8.80
CA MET A 80 -6.34 6.63 9.25
C MET A 80 -7.79 7.03 9.53
N VAL A 81 -8.06 7.45 10.75
CA VAL A 81 -9.37 7.97 11.18
C VAL A 81 -9.43 9.45 10.79
N LEU A 82 -10.52 9.85 10.15
CA LEU A 82 -10.79 11.26 9.83
C LEU A 82 -11.20 12.02 11.10
N GLU A 83 -10.95 13.33 11.11
CA GLU A 83 -11.35 14.20 12.21
C GLU A 83 -12.86 14.10 12.49
N GLU A 84 -13.22 14.14 13.78
CA GLU A 84 -14.61 14.15 14.22
C GLU A 84 -15.36 15.34 13.59
N GLY A 85 -16.63 15.14 13.23
CA GLY A 85 -17.42 16.11 12.49
C GLY A 85 -17.14 16.22 10.97
N ILE A 86 -16.11 15.57 10.42
CA ILE A 86 -15.86 15.57 8.96
C ILE A 86 -16.52 14.36 8.30
N THR A 87 -17.48 14.62 7.41
CA THR A 87 -18.06 13.59 6.53
C THR A 87 -17.10 13.24 5.39
N GLY A 88 -17.20 12.02 4.84
CA GLY A 88 -16.36 11.61 3.70
C GLY A 88 -16.50 12.50 2.47
N SER A 89 -17.69 13.08 2.23
CA SER A 89 -17.91 14.04 1.16
C SER A 89 -17.18 15.36 1.41
N GLN A 90 -17.23 15.90 2.63
CA GLN A 90 -16.48 17.11 3.00
C GLN A 90 -14.98 16.88 2.89
N PHE A 91 -14.50 15.74 3.38
CA PHE A 91 -13.10 15.35 3.25
C PHE A 91 -12.66 15.34 1.78
N THR A 92 -13.47 14.71 0.90
CA THR A 92 -13.16 14.63 -0.54
C THR A 92 -13.13 16.00 -1.20
N GLU A 93 -14.09 16.86 -0.87
CA GLU A 93 -14.18 18.20 -1.45
C GLU A 93 -13.01 19.09 -0.99
N MET A 94 -12.69 19.06 0.30
CA MET A 94 -11.56 19.81 0.88
C MET A 94 -10.20 19.35 0.34
N ASN A 95 -10.07 18.08 -0.04
CA ASN A 95 -8.79 17.48 -0.43
C ASN A 95 -8.73 17.07 -1.90
N ARG A 96 -9.64 17.56 -2.75
CA ARG A 96 -9.83 17.06 -4.12
C ARG A 96 -8.52 16.98 -4.92
N GLU A 97 -7.75 18.06 -4.96
CA GLU A 97 -6.49 18.11 -5.73
C GLU A 97 -5.45 17.11 -5.17
N ASN A 98 -5.36 17.00 -3.84
CA ASN A 98 -4.47 16.07 -3.17
C ASN A 98 -4.87 14.62 -3.45
N LEU A 99 -6.17 14.31 -3.44
CA LEU A 99 -6.70 12.98 -3.73
C LEU A 99 -6.51 12.60 -5.19
N ASP A 100 -6.66 13.55 -6.12
CA ASP A 100 -6.39 13.33 -7.54
C ASP A 100 -4.89 13.04 -7.78
N ALA A 101 -3.99 13.81 -7.14
CA ALA A 101 -2.55 13.56 -7.20
C ALA A 101 -2.18 12.20 -6.58
N LEU A 102 -2.78 11.87 -5.43
CA LEU A 102 -2.58 10.59 -4.76
C LEU A 102 -3.04 9.43 -5.65
N ARG A 103 -4.20 9.55 -6.29
CA ARG A 103 -4.72 8.56 -7.25
C ARG A 103 -3.74 8.30 -8.38
N GLN A 104 -3.16 9.36 -8.97
CA GLN A 104 -2.14 9.21 -10.01
C GLN A 104 -0.87 8.52 -9.48
N ALA A 105 -0.43 8.88 -8.27
CA ALA A 105 0.72 8.24 -7.65
C ALA A 105 0.50 6.74 -7.41
N PHE A 106 -0.68 6.32 -6.96
CA PHE A 106 -1.04 4.90 -6.82
C PHE A 106 -1.06 4.17 -8.17
N LYS A 107 -1.65 4.77 -9.22
CA LYS A 107 -1.65 4.19 -10.58
C LYS A 107 -0.23 3.97 -11.10
N GLN A 108 0.62 4.99 -11.00
CA GLN A 108 2.04 4.89 -11.39
C GLN A 108 2.79 3.83 -10.57
N SER A 109 2.49 3.72 -9.28
CA SER A 109 3.13 2.73 -8.41
C SER A 109 2.73 1.30 -8.78
N ILE A 110 1.45 1.07 -9.11
CA ILE A 110 0.97 -0.22 -9.63
C ILE A 110 1.70 -0.62 -10.91
N GLU A 111 1.89 0.31 -11.84
CA GLU A 111 2.62 0.06 -13.09
C GLU A 111 4.09 -0.25 -12.83
N LYS A 112 4.75 0.54 -11.98
CA LYS A 112 6.17 0.34 -11.63
C LYS A 112 6.39 -1.02 -10.96
N ILE A 113 5.54 -1.44 -10.04
CA ILE A 113 5.63 -2.75 -9.39
C ILE A 113 5.37 -3.88 -10.37
N SER A 114 4.44 -3.69 -11.31
CA SER A 114 4.16 -4.70 -12.33
C SER A 114 5.40 -4.91 -13.22
N LYS A 115 6.06 -3.83 -13.65
CA LYS A 115 7.31 -3.89 -14.41
C LYS A 115 8.46 -4.51 -13.60
N MET A 116 8.64 -4.07 -12.36
CA MET A 116 9.68 -4.62 -11.49
C MET A 116 9.52 -6.13 -11.28
N ARG A 117 8.27 -6.62 -11.16
CA ARG A 117 7.99 -8.06 -11.03
C ARG A 117 8.32 -8.83 -12.31
N GLU A 118 8.09 -8.24 -13.48
CA GLU A 118 8.41 -8.88 -14.78
C GLU A 118 9.92 -9.01 -15.01
N GLU A 119 10.71 -8.07 -14.49
CA GLU A 119 12.17 -8.09 -14.54
C GLU A 119 12.81 -9.05 -13.51
N PHE A 120 12.01 -9.68 -12.64
CA PHE A 120 12.45 -10.37 -11.42
C PHE A 120 12.45 -11.90 -11.46
#